data_AF-A0A7X6XFF3-F1
#
_entry.id   AF-A0A7X6XFF3-F1
#
_cell.length_a   1.000
_cell.length_b   1.000
_cell.length_c   1.000
_cell.angle_alpha   90.00
_cell.angle_beta   90.00
_cell.angle_gamma   90.00
#
_symmetry.space_group_name_H-M   'P 1'
#
loop_
_entity.id
_entity.type
_entity.pdbx_description
1 polymer ?
#
loop_
_entity_poly.entity_id
_entity_poly.type
_entity_poly.pdbx_seq_one_letter_code
_entity_poly.pdbx_strand_id
1 'polypeptide(L)'
;ELMNMVSMSLVSIFFNVQLLKYAGENGVAAYGVLMYVNMIFLSIYLGYAVGTAPIISYHFGAQNHDELKSLLKKSVVIMGVFSILMFGSAQLLSKPLSMLFVGYDQVLMDMTQRAILVFSFAFLFSGIGVFGSSFFTAMNDGLISALISFLRTLVFQAGAVMVFPLLWGLDGIWLSIVLAEAMAVVVTVLFFIGKRKKYHY
;
A
#
# COMPACT_ATOMS: atom_id res chain seq x y z
N GLU A 1 16.04 2.41 5.81
CA GLU A 1 15.42 1.15 6.28
C GLU A 1 14.90 1.22 7.72
N LEU A 2 15.72 1.63 8.71
CA LEU A 2 15.29 1.82 10.11
C LEU A 2 14.00 2.64 10.27
N MET A 3 13.91 3.80 9.62
CA MET A 3 12.74 4.69 9.73
C MET A 3 11.45 4.06 9.19
N ASN A 4 11.53 3.25 8.13
CA ASN A 4 10.38 2.54 7.58
C ASN A 4 9.94 1.39 8.50
N MET A 5 10.89 0.65 9.07
CA MET A 5 10.59 -0.43 10.03
C MET A 5 9.92 0.13 11.28
N VAL A 6 10.46 1.19 11.86
CA VAL A 6 9.88 1.87 13.04
C VAL A 6 8.49 2.42 12.73
N SER A 7 8.30 3.03 11.56
CA SER A 7 7.00 3.55 11.14
C SER A 7 5.96 2.44 11.01
N MET A 8 6.31 1.31 10.37
CA MET A 8 5.41 0.16 10.25
C MET A 8 5.04 -0.43 11.62
N SER A 9 6.01 -0.56 12.53
CA SER A 9 5.73 -1.06 13.89
C SER A 9 4.78 -0.13 14.65
N LEU A 10 5.01 1.19 14.60
CA LEU A 10 4.15 2.17 15.27
C LEU A 10 2.72 2.15 14.71
N VAL A 11 2.59 2.15 13.38
CA VAL A 11 1.27 2.07 12.72
C VAL A 11 0.56 0.78 13.09
N SER A 12 1.26 -0.34 13.12
CA SER A 12 0.66 -1.63 13.51
C SER A 12 0.16 -1.63 14.96
N ILE A 13 0.90 -0.98 15.88
CA ILE A 13 0.44 -0.78 17.27
C ILE A 13 -0.84 0.07 17.29
N PHE A 14 -0.87 1.20 16.56
CA PHE A 14 -2.08 2.04 16.51
C PHE A 14 -3.29 1.28 15.95
N PHE A 15 -3.12 0.52 14.86
CA PHE A 15 -4.19 -0.32 14.33
C PHE A 15 -4.68 -1.34 15.35
N ASN A 16 -3.76 -2.07 16.00
CA ASN A 16 -4.13 -3.07 17.01
C ASN A 16 -4.90 -2.45 18.17
N VAL A 17 -4.43 -1.32 18.72
CA VAL A 17 -5.10 -0.63 19.83
C VAL A 17 -6.50 -0.15 19.41
N GLN A 18 -6.63 0.41 18.21
CA GLN A 18 -7.91 0.90 17.72
C GLN A 18 -8.88 -0.25 17.44
N LEU A 19 -8.42 -1.33 16.80
CA LEU A 19 -9.23 -2.52 16.56
C LEU A 19 -9.69 -3.18 17.86
N LEU A 20 -8.79 -3.29 18.85
CA LEU A 20 -9.13 -3.81 20.16
C LEU A 20 -10.20 -2.94 20.85
N LYS A 21 -10.12 -1.62 20.70
CA LYS A 21 -11.08 -0.68 21.28
C LYS A 21 -12.45 -0.70 20.60
N TYR A 22 -12.51 -0.87 19.27
CA TYR A 22 -13.76 -0.75 18.50
C TYR A 22 -14.41 -2.10 18.14
N ALA A 23 -13.64 -3.19 18.03
CA ALA A 23 -14.12 -4.53 17.67
C ALA A 23 -13.61 -5.65 18.59
N GLY A 24 -12.88 -5.31 19.66
CA GLY A 24 -12.36 -6.31 20.59
C GLY A 24 -11.36 -7.27 19.94
N GLU A 25 -11.25 -8.46 20.52
CA GLU A 25 -10.34 -9.51 20.04
C GLU A 25 -10.65 -9.95 18.60
N ASN A 26 -11.94 -9.93 18.23
CA ASN A 26 -12.40 -10.27 16.88
C ASN A 26 -11.84 -9.31 15.81
N GLY A 27 -11.78 -8.01 16.09
CA GLY A 27 -11.20 -7.03 15.16
C GLY A 27 -9.70 -7.25 14.92
N VAL A 28 -8.97 -7.60 15.99
CA VAL A 28 -7.54 -7.90 15.90
C VAL A 28 -7.28 -9.18 15.12
N ALA A 29 -8.09 -10.22 15.35
CA ALA A 29 -8.01 -11.48 14.60
C ALA A 29 -8.26 -11.24 13.09
N ALA A 30 -9.31 -10.49 12.74
CA ALA A 30 -9.61 -10.13 11.35
C ALA A 30 -8.46 -9.36 10.67
N TYR A 31 -7.85 -8.42 11.38
CA TYR A 31 -6.69 -7.66 10.88
C TYR A 31 -5.46 -8.55 10.68
N GLY A 32 -5.24 -9.56 11.51
CA GLY A 32 -4.19 -10.55 11.32
C GLY A 32 -4.32 -11.27 9.98
N VAL A 33 -5.53 -11.76 9.66
CA VAL A 33 -5.84 -12.38 8.35
C VAL A 33 -5.55 -11.40 7.22
N LEU A 34 -6.00 -10.15 7.38
CA LEU A 34 -5.80 -9.10 6.40
C LEU A 34 -4.32 -8.81 6.15
N MET A 35 -3.49 -8.83 7.19
CA MET A 35 -2.04 -8.66 7.09
C MET A 35 -1.37 -9.80 6.32
N TYR A 36 -1.76 -11.05 6.57
CA TYR A 36 -1.25 -12.18 5.78
C TYR A 36 -1.56 -12.03 4.30
N VAL A 37 -2.82 -11.68 4.00
CA VAL A 37 -3.28 -11.45 2.63
C VAL A 37 -2.51 -10.28 2.02
N ASN A 38 -2.40 -9.15 2.72
CA ASN A 38 -1.65 -7.98 2.27
C ASN A 38 -0.19 -8.31 1.98
N MET A 39 0.48 -9.11 2.82
CA MET A 39 1.88 -9.48 2.63
C MET A 39 2.11 -10.25 1.32
N ILE A 40 1.20 -11.16 0.95
CA ILE A 40 1.26 -11.88 -0.33
C ILE A 40 1.18 -10.90 -1.49
N PHE A 41 0.18 -10.00 -1.47
CA PHE A 41 0.01 -9.00 -2.53
C PHE A 41 1.19 -8.01 -2.61
N LEU A 42 1.65 -7.52 -1.47
CA LEU A 42 2.78 -6.61 -1.36
C LEU A 42 4.07 -7.25 -1.90
N SER A 43 4.27 -8.55 -1.64
CA SER A 43 5.43 -9.30 -2.15
C SER A 43 5.49 -9.32 -3.68
N ILE A 44 4.34 -9.39 -4.36
CA ILE A 44 4.27 -9.34 -5.83
C ILE A 44 4.68 -7.96 -6.34
N TYR A 45 4.17 -6.89 -5.72
CA TYR A 45 4.58 -5.52 -6.08
C TYR A 45 6.05 -5.25 -5.81
N LEU A 46 6.55 -5.69 -4.65
CA LEU A 46 7.96 -5.57 -4.30
C LEU A 46 8.84 -6.38 -5.25
N GLY A 47 8.43 -7.59 -5.64
CA GLY A 47 9.15 -8.40 -6.62
C GLY A 47 9.31 -7.66 -7.96
N TYR A 48 8.24 -7.04 -8.46
CA TYR A 48 8.30 -6.22 -9.67
C TYR A 48 9.18 -4.97 -9.50
N ALA A 49 9.03 -4.27 -8.37
CA ALA A 49 9.76 -3.05 -8.07
C ALA A 49 11.28 -3.32 -7.95
N VAL A 50 11.68 -4.34 -7.20
CA VAL A 50 13.07 -4.75 -7.05
C VAL A 50 13.64 -5.28 -8.37
N GLY A 51 12.85 -6.00 -9.16
CA GLY A 51 13.28 -6.50 -10.46
C GLY A 51 13.49 -5.40 -11.51
N THR A 52 12.73 -4.31 -11.44
CA THR A 52 12.85 -3.17 -12.37
C THR A 52 13.87 -2.12 -11.92
N ALA A 53 14.16 -2.03 -10.62
CA ALA A 53 15.14 -1.09 -10.05
C ALA A 53 16.52 -1.10 -10.74
N PRO A 54 17.19 -2.24 -11.00
CA PRO A 54 18.50 -2.23 -11.67
C PRO A 54 18.43 -1.74 -13.12
N ILE A 55 17.33 -2.05 -13.84
CA ILE A 55 17.12 -1.59 -15.22
C ILE A 55 16.99 -0.06 -15.24
N ILE A 56 16.19 0.49 -14.33
CA ILE A 56 16.01 1.94 -14.18
C ILE A 56 17.34 2.61 -13.80
N SER A 57 18.07 2.04 -12.85
CA SER A 57 19.37 2.58 -12.39
C SER A 57 20.42 2.60 -13.51
N TYR A 58 20.46 1.55 -14.34
CA TYR A 58 21.36 1.46 -15.50
C TYR A 58 21.07 2.56 -16.53
N HIS A 59 19.82 2.71 -16.97
CA HIS A 59 19.44 3.74 -17.94
C HIS A 59 19.57 5.16 -17.38
N PHE A 60 19.38 5.33 -16.06
CA PHE A 60 19.63 6.59 -15.37
C PHE A 60 21.12 6.96 -15.35
N GLY A 61 22.00 5.99 -15.06
CA GLY A 61 23.46 6.20 -15.16
C GLY A 61 23.93 6.52 -16.59
N ALA A 62 23.26 5.95 -17.60
CA ALA A 62 23.52 6.21 -19.01
C ALA A 62 22.91 7.52 -19.55
N GLN A 63 22.22 8.31 -18.70
CA GLN A 63 21.52 9.55 -19.07
C GLN A 63 20.50 9.37 -20.23
N ASN A 64 19.97 8.16 -20.42
CA ASN A 64 19.01 7.88 -21.48
C ASN A 64 17.58 8.18 -21.00
N HIS A 65 17.24 9.46 -21.00
CA HIS A 65 15.97 10.00 -20.50
C HIS A 65 14.72 9.48 -21.25
N ASP A 66 14.84 9.21 -22.55
CA ASP A 66 13.72 8.72 -23.37
C ASP A 66 13.31 7.30 -22.97
N GLU A 67 14.28 6.40 -22.79
CA GLU A 67 14.00 5.02 -22.38
C GLU A 67 13.44 4.98 -20.96
N LEU A 68 13.96 5.84 -20.11
CA LEU A 68 13.54 6.04 -18.74
C LEU A 68 12.07 6.48 -18.61
N LYS A 69 11.60 7.38 -19.48
CA LYS A 69 10.19 7.76 -19.59
C LYS A 69 9.32 6.62 -20.13
N SER A 70 9.82 5.87 -21.11
CA SER A 70 9.16 4.69 -21.66
C SER A 70 8.98 3.61 -20.60
N LEU A 71 10.03 3.30 -19.83
CA LEU A 71 10.01 2.37 -18.71
C LEU A 71 8.99 2.77 -17.67
N LEU A 72 9.00 4.03 -17.22
CA LEU A 72 8.01 4.53 -16.27
C LEU A 72 6.58 4.35 -16.78
N LYS A 73 6.30 4.74 -18.03
CA LYS A 73 4.95 4.62 -18.62
C LYS A 73 4.51 3.15 -18.70
N LYS A 74 5.40 2.25 -19.14
CA LYS A 74 5.12 0.81 -19.22
C LYS A 74 4.90 0.21 -17.83
N SER A 75 5.73 0.54 -16.86
CA SER A 75 5.59 0.05 -15.49
C SER A 75 4.32 0.54 -14.83
N VAL A 76 3.94 1.81 -14.99
CA VAL A 76 2.66 2.32 -14.47
C VAL A 76 1.47 1.58 -15.10
N VAL A 77 1.51 1.30 -16.41
CA VAL A 77 0.45 0.51 -17.08
C VAL A 77 0.41 -0.93 -16.57
N ILE A 78 1.56 -1.61 -16.50
CA ILE A 78 1.66 -3.00 -16.02
C ILE A 78 1.14 -3.07 -14.59
N MET A 79 1.53 -2.13 -13.74
CA MET A 79 1.09 -2.10 -12.36
C MET A 79 -0.37 -1.75 -12.23
N GLY A 80 -0.90 -0.83 -13.04
CA GLY A 80 -2.35 -0.56 -13.07
C GLY A 80 -3.15 -1.81 -13.43
N VAL A 81 -2.71 -2.57 -14.45
CA VAL A 81 -3.34 -3.83 -14.84
C VAL A 81 -3.22 -4.87 -13.73
N PHE A 82 -2.04 -5.04 -13.14
CA PHE A 82 -1.83 -5.94 -12.01
C PHE A 82 -2.69 -5.53 -10.81
N SER A 83 -2.81 -4.25 -10.50
CA SER A 83 -3.62 -3.75 -9.40
C SER A 83 -5.10 -4.02 -9.59
N ILE A 84 -5.62 -3.91 -10.81
CA ILE A 84 -7.00 -4.29 -11.13
C ILE A 84 -7.19 -5.81 -11.01
N LEU A 85 -6.25 -6.62 -11.50
CA LEU A 85 -6.29 -8.08 -11.36
C LEU A 85 -6.24 -8.50 -9.88
N MET A 86 -5.39 -7.87 -9.07
CA MET A 86 -5.26 -8.14 -7.64
C MET A 86 -6.50 -7.69 -6.87
N PHE A 87 -7.09 -6.55 -7.23
CA PHE A 87 -8.38 -6.10 -6.69
C PHE A 87 -9.48 -7.14 -6.96
N GLY A 88 -9.63 -7.58 -8.22
CA GLY A 88 -10.62 -8.59 -8.59
C GLY A 88 -10.39 -9.92 -7.89
N SER A 89 -9.12 -10.35 -7.78
CA SER A 89 -8.75 -11.57 -7.07
C SER A 89 -9.04 -11.47 -5.58
N ALA A 90 -8.73 -10.34 -4.92
CA ALA A 90 -9.02 -10.11 -3.50
C ALA A 90 -10.53 -10.08 -3.22
N GLN A 91 -11.33 -9.50 -4.11
CA GLN A 91 -12.79 -9.51 -4.03
C GLN A 91 -13.35 -10.93 -4.11
N LEU A 92 -12.93 -11.71 -5.13
CA LEU A 92 -13.35 -13.11 -5.32
C LEU A 92 -12.88 -14.02 -4.19
N LEU A 93 -11.66 -13.81 -3.69
CA LEU A 93 -11.05 -14.60 -2.62
C LEU A 93 -11.49 -14.16 -1.22
N SER A 94 -12.15 -13.00 -1.06
CA SER A 94 -12.56 -12.51 0.27
C SER A 94 -13.40 -13.54 1.02
N LYS A 95 -14.40 -14.12 0.37
CA LYS A 95 -15.31 -15.11 0.96
C LYS A 95 -14.59 -16.41 1.36
N PRO A 96 -13.81 -17.08 0.48
CA PRO A 96 -13.07 -18.28 0.88
C PRO A 96 -11.95 -17.98 1.88
N LEU A 97 -11.28 -16.82 1.83
CA LEU A 97 -10.27 -16.44 2.83
C LEU A 97 -10.91 -16.25 4.21
N SER A 98 -12.04 -15.55 4.29
CA SER A 98 -12.76 -15.40 5.57
C SER A 98 -13.25 -16.75 6.10
N MET A 99 -13.76 -17.64 5.22
CA MET A 99 -14.19 -18.98 5.64
C MET A 99 -13.02 -19.86 6.12
N LEU A 100 -11.85 -19.78 5.46
CA LEU A 100 -10.68 -20.61 5.78
C LEU A 100 -10.02 -20.18 7.09
N PHE A 101 -9.92 -18.87 7.34
CA PHE A 101 -9.27 -18.35 8.55
C PHE A 101 -10.20 -18.25 9.77
N VAL A 102 -11.47 -17.90 9.57
CA VAL A 102 -12.40 -17.57 10.66
C VAL A 102 -13.79 -18.19 10.49
N GLY A 103 -13.90 -19.29 9.74
CA GLY A 103 -15.18 -19.98 9.50
C GLY A 103 -15.85 -20.58 10.74
N TYR A 104 -15.22 -20.51 11.92
CA TYR A 104 -15.79 -20.97 13.19
C TYR A 104 -16.68 -19.92 13.88
N ASP A 105 -16.56 -18.64 13.52
CA ASP A 105 -17.36 -17.55 14.09
C ASP A 105 -17.96 -16.68 12.98
N GLN A 106 -19.29 -16.67 12.91
CA GLN A 106 -20.05 -16.02 11.85
C GLN A 106 -19.94 -14.49 11.91
N VAL A 107 -19.79 -13.91 13.11
CA VAL A 107 -19.61 -12.46 13.30
C VAL A 107 -18.22 -12.04 12.85
N LEU A 108 -17.21 -12.85 13.18
CA LEU A 108 -15.83 -12.61 12.76
C LEU A 108 -15.66 -12.80 11.25
N MET A 109 -16.36 -13.76 10.67
CA MET A 109 -16.37 -14.00 9.23
C MET A 109 -16.92 -12.79 8.45
N ASP A 110 -18.09 -12.27 8.83
CA ASP A 110 -18.69 -11.09 8.18
C ASP A 110 -17.80 -9.86 8.31
N MET A 111 -17.20 -9.66 9.49
CA MET A 111 -16.26 -8.57 9.75
C MET A 111 -15.02 -8.69 8.86
N THR A 112 -14.42 -9.87 8.79
CA THR A 112 -13.22 -10.13 7.98
C THR A 112 -13.51 -9.98 6.50
N GLN A 113 -14.67 -10.46 6.03
CA GLN A 113 -15.08 -10.31 4.64
C GLN A 113 -15.22 -8.82 4.30
N ARG A 114 -15.92 -8.05 5.12
CA ARG A 114 -16.08 -6.60 4.91
C ARG A 114 -14.74 -5.87 4.92
N ALA A 115 -13.85 -6.26 5.84
CA ALA A 115 -12.50 -5.70 5.93
C ALA A 115 -11.70 -5.97 4.64
N ILE A 116 -11.68 -7.21 4.12
CA ILE A 116 -10.99 -7.55 2.88
C ILE A 116 -11.61 -6.80 1.69
N LEU A 117 -12.94 -6.69 1.63
CA LEU A 117 -13.64 -5.96 0.57
C LEU A 117 -13.23 -4.48 0.55
N VAL A 118 -13.24 -3.79 1.69
CA VAL A 118 -12.82 -2.39 1.78
C VAL A 118 -11.32 -2.27 1.46
N PHE A 119 -10.50 -3.13 2.06
CA PHE A 119 -9.05 -3.10 1.87
C PHE A 119 -8.63 -3.42 0.43
N SER A 120 -9.42 -4.18 -0.33
CA SER A 120 -9.12 -4.45 -1.73
C SER A 120 -8.93 -3.16 -2.54
N PHE A 121 -9.69 -2.11 -2.24
CA PHE A 121 -9.53 -0.80 -2.87
C PHE A 121 -8.15 -0.19 -2.61
N ALA A 122 -7.54 -0.46 -1.46
CA ALA A 122 -6.18 -0.01 -1.16
C ALA A 122 -5.15 -0.64 -2.13
N PHE A 123 -5.38 -1.88 -2.60
CA PHE A 123 -4.50 -2.52 -3.58
C PHE A 123 -4.47 -1.83 -4.94
N LEU A 124 -5.55 -1.13 -5.32
CA LEU A 124 -5.57 -0.31 -6.55
C LEU A 124 -4.55 0.82 -6.48
N PHE A 125 -4.34 1.38 -5.29
CA PHE A 125 -3.46 2.52 -5.06
C PHE A 125 -2.04 2.07 -4.67
N SER A 126 -1.92 1.05 -3.83
CA SER A 126 -0.64 0.62 -3.25
C SER A 126 0.42 0.28 -4.32
N GLY A 127 0.00 -0.26 -5.47
CA GLY A 127 0.90 -0.55 -6.60
C GLY A 127 1.68 0.69 -7.06
N ILE A 128 0.99 1.79 -7.35
CA ILE A 128 1.63 3.04 -7.81
C ILE A 128 2.58 3.61 -6.75
N GLY A 129 2.17 3.55 -5.47
CA GLY A 129 2.99 4.03 -4.35
C GLY A 129 4.29 3.23 -4.18
N VAL A 130 4.21 1.90 -4.19
CA VAL A 130 5.38 1.01 -4.03
C VAL A 130 6.37 1.22 -5.16
N PHE A 131 5.89 1.27 -6.40
CA PHE A 131 6.78 1.50 -7.54
C PHE A 131 7.34 2.90 -7.61
N GLY A 132 6.55 3.92 -7.26
CA GLY A 132 7.09 5.28 -7.19
C GLY A 132 8.26 5.37 -6.22
N SER A 133 8.11 4.82 -5.02
CA SER A 133 9.22 4.76 -4.04
C SER A 133 10.43 4.01 -4.59
N SER A 134 10.22 2.85 -5.19
CA SER A 134 11.32 2.05 -5.78
C SER A 134 12.01 2.75 -6.94
N PHE A 135 11.25 3.45 -7.78
CA PHE A 135 11.76 4.21 -8.92
C PHE A 135 12.69 5.36 -8.47
N PHE A 136 12.29 6.13 -7.45
CA PHE A 136 13.17 7.16 -6.87
C PHE A 136 14.41 6.56 -6.21
N THR A 137 14.26 5.39 -5.58
CA THR A 137 15.40 4.65 -5.00
C THR A 137 16.40 4.25 -6.10
N ALA A 138 15.90 3.75 -7.24
CA ALA A 138 16.72 3.34 -8.37
C ALA A 138 17.49 4.51 -9.04
N MET A 139 16.94 5.72 -9.01
CA MET A 139 17.59 6.96 -9.46
C MET A 139 18.60 7.53 -8.45
N ASN A 140 18.99 6.77 -7.42
CA ASN A 140 19.89 7.21 -6.36
C ASN A 140 19.34 8.39 -5.51
N ASP A 141 18.01 8.59 -5.50
CA ASP A 141 17.32 9.60 -4.69
C ASP A 141 16.57 8.93 -3.53
N GLY A 142 17.36 8.21 -2.70
CA GLY A 142 16.85 7.49 -1.54
C GLY A 142 16.18 8.38 -0.50
N LEU A 143 16.52 9.68 -0.47
CA LEU A 143 15.89 10.68 0.39
C LEU A 143 14.41 10.88 0.03
N ILE A 144 14.09 11.01 -1.26
CA ILE A 144 12.69 11.17 -1.69
C ILE A 144 11.90 9.89 -1.53
N SER A 145 12.50 8.74 -1.85
CA SER A 145 11.86 7.44 -1.58
C SER A 145 11.53 7.27 -0.09
N ALA A 146 12.47 7.60 0.78
CA ALA A 146 12.26 7.56 2.23
C ALA A 146 11.18 8.56 2.66
N LEU A 147 11.16 9.78 2.10
CA LEU A 147 10.15 10.78 2.41
C LEU A 147 8.74 10.33 1.98
N ILE A 148 8.60 9.77 0.77
CA ILE A 148 7.33 9.24 0.25
C ILE A 148 6.85 8.08 1.12
N SER A 149 7.73 7.12 1.42
CA SER A 149 7.42 6.00 2.31
C SER A 149 7.02 6.48 3.70
N PHE A 150 7.71 7.49 4.24
CA PHE A 150 7.41 8.05 5.55
C PHE A 150 6.09 8.81 5.60
N LEU A 151 5.83 9.68 4.61
CA LEU A 151 4.55 10.38 4.48
C LEU A 151 3.40 9.38 4.34
N ARG A 152 3.56 8.35 3.51
CA ARG A 152 2.59 7.26 3.36
C ARG A 152 2.29 6.56 4.67
N THR A 153 3.33 6.04 5.31
CA THR A 153 3.18 5.10 6.42
C THR A 153 2.87 5.86 7.71
N LEU A 154 3.65 6.91 8.02
CA LEU A 154 3.52 7.59 9.30
C LEU A 154 2.49 8.71 9.27
N VAL A 155 2.49 9.58 8.25
CA VAL A 155 1.58 10.74 8.24
C VAL A 155 0.17 10.34 7.80
N PHE A 156 0.04 9.68 6.65
CA PHE A 156 -1.28 9.33 6.12
C PHE A 156 -1.89 8.14 6.84
N GLN A 157 -1.14 7.04 7.03
CA GLN A 157 -1.69 5.86 7.69
C GLN A 157 -1.98 6.10 9.18
N ALA A 158 -1.04 6.66 9.95
CA ALA A 158 -1.31 6.93 11.38
C ALA A 158 -2.36 8.04 11.57
N GLY A 159 -2.31 9.10 10.74
CA GLY A 159 -3.30 10.18 10.78
C GLY A 159 -4.71 9.68 10.44
N ALA A 160 -4.85 8.90 9.38
CA ALA A 160 -6.13 8.32 9.00
C ALA A 160 -6.67 7.40 10.11
N VAL A 161 -5.82 6.52 10.67
CA VAL A 161 -6.23 5.61 11.76
C VAL A 161 -6.63 6.31 13.04
N MET A 162 -6.12 7.50 13.33
CA MET A 162 -6.57 8.26 14.49
C MET A 162 -7.87 9.00 14.23
N VAL A 163 -8.03 9.59 13.04
CA VAL A 163 -9.14 10.52 12.72
C VAL A 163 -10.41 9.81 12.26
N PHE A 164 -10.30 8.80 11.39
CA PHE A 164 -11.47 8.14 10.79
C PHE A 164 -12.32 7.30 11.75
N PRO A 165 -11.74 6.50 12.66
CA PRO A 165 -12.55 5.77 13.63
C PRO A 165 -13.35 6.66 14.58
N LEU A 166 -12.92 7.90 14.81
CA LEU A 166 -13.72 8.88 15.57
C LEU A 166 -15.02 9.27 14.84
N LEU A 167 -15.07 9.17 13.51
CA LEU A 167 -16.22 9.56 12.69
C LEU A 167 -17.12 8.38 12.29
N TRP A 168 -16.52 7.22 11.98
CA TRP A 168 -17.22 6.05 11.42
C TRP A 168 -16.99 4.75 12.19
N GLY A 169 -16.36 4.79 13.37
CA GLY A 169 -16.11 3.60 14.19
C GLY A 169 -15.26 2.57 13.44
N LEU A 170 -15.73 1.32 13.40
CA LEU A 170 -14.97 0.21 12.82
C LEU A 170 -14.78 0.33 11.30
N ASP A 171 -15.81 0.73 10.56
CA ASP A 171 -15.72 0.95 9.11
C ASP A 171 -14.75 2.10 8.79
N GLY A 172 -14.61 3.06 9.70
CA GLY A 172 -13.60 4.11 9.65
C GLY A 172 -12.18 3.56 9.65
N ILE A 173 -11.87 2.53 10.46
CA ILE A 173 -10.54 1.91 10.51
C ILE A 173 -10.18 1.28 9.17
N TRP A 174 -11.11 0.55 8.55
CA TRP A 174 -10.88 -0.11 7.26
C TRP A 174 -10.71 0.93 6.14
N LEU A 175 -11.56 1.95 6.10
CA LEU A 175 -11.47 3.05 5.13
C LEU A 175 -10.20 3.89 5.29
N SER A 176 -9.68 3.99 6.52
CA SER A 176 -8.43 4.71 6.80
C SER A 176 -7.28 4.22 5.92
N ILE A 177 -7.19 2.90 5.71
CA ILE A 177 -6.10 2.29 4.94
C ILE A 177 -6.23 2.67 3.47
N VAL A 178 -7.45 2.56 2.91
CA VAL A 178 -7.73 2.88 1.51
C VAL A 178 -7.40 4.36 1.24
N LEU A 179 -7.84 5.25 2.12
CA LEU A 179 -7.61 6.68 1.98
C LEU A 179 -6.15 7.06 2.19
N ALA A 180 -5.45 6.40 3.14
CA ALA A 180 -4.03 6.61 3.32
C ALA A 180 -3.24 6.22 2.07
N GLU A 181 -3.58 5.09 1.44
CA GLU A 181 -2.95 4.66 0.19
C GLU A 181 -3.32 5.58 -0.98
N ALA A 182 -4.58 6.02 -1.08
CA ALA A 182 -5.00 6.99 -2.10
C ALA A 182 -4.23 8.32 -1.97
N MET A 183 -4.11 8.87 -0.76
CA MET A 183 -3.34 10.07 -0.46
C MET A 183 -1.85 9.88 -0.77
N ALA A 184 -1.30 8.71 -0.45
CA ALA A 184 0.09 8.39 -0.75
C ALA A 184 0.35 8.33 -2.26
N VAL A 185 -0.57 7.78 -3.05
CA VAL A 185 -0.49 7.83 -4.52
C VAL A 185 -0.54 9.26 -5.02
N VAL A 186 -1.45 10.09 -4.51
CA VAL A 186 -1.53 11.51 -4.89
C VAL A 186 -0.19 12.20 -4.61
N VAL A 187 0.40 12.01 -3.44
CA VAL A 187 1.73 12.57 -3.12
C VAL A 187 2.80 12.01 -4.05
N THR A 188 2.81 10.71 -4.31
CA THR A 188 3.78 10.07 -5.22
C THR A 188 3.69 10.67 -6.62
N VAL A 189 2.47 10.86 -7.14
CA VAL A 189 2.20 11.48 -8.44
C VAL A 189 2.61 12.96 -8.45
N LEU A 190 2.35 13.70 -7.37
CA LEU A 190 2.80 15.10 -7.23
C LEU A 190 4.32 15.20 -7.24
N PHE A 191 5.03 14.30 -6.56
CA PHE A 191 6.49 14.23 -6.60
C PHE A 191 7.00 13.88 -8.01
N PHE A 192 6.35 12.95 -8.72
CA PHE A 192 6.67 12.66 -10.12
C PHE A 192 6.51 13.89 -11.03
N ILE A 193 5.41 14.63 -10.89
CA ILE A 193 5.14 15.83 -11.69
C ILE A 193 6.11 16.96 -11.33
N GLY A 194 6.33 17.22 -10.04
CA GLY A 194 7.21 18.28 -9.55
C GLY A 194 8.67 18.04 -9.91
N LYS A 195 9.12 16.78 -9.93
CA LYS A 195 10.50 16.41 -10.28
C LYS A 195 10.72 16.05 -11.75
N ARG A 196 9.70 16.02 -12.62
CA ARG A 196 9.90 15.99 -14.08
C ARG A 196 10.88 17.05 -14.56
N LYS A 197 10.75 18.29 -14.04
CA LYS A 197 11.63 19.41 -14.39
C LYS A 197 13.08 19.25 -13.90
N LYS A 198 13.32 18.44 -12.85
CA LYS A 198 14.65 18.25 -12.26
C LYS A 198 15.39 17.04 -12.85
N TYR A 199 14.66 15.97 -13.20
CA TYR A 199 15.25 14.74 -13.73
C TYR A 199 15.04 14.53 -15.24
N HIS A 200 14.39 15.46 -15.94
CA HIS A 200 14.14 15.42 -17.39
C HIS A 200 13.53 14.08 -17.86
N TYR A 201 12.45 13.65 -17.21
CA TYR A 201 11.59 12.55 -17.68
C TYR A 201 10.34 13.11 -18.36
#